data_AF-A0A2A4V850-F1
#
_entry.id   AF-A0A2A4V850-F1
#
_cell.length_a   1.000
_cell.length_b   1.000
_cell.length_c   1.000
_cell.angle_alpha   90.00
_cell.angle_beta   90.00
_cell.angle_gamma   90.00
#
_symmetry.space_group_name_H-M   'P 1'
#
loop_
_entity.id
_entity.type
_entity.pdbx_description
1 polymer ?
#
loop_
_entity_poly.entity_id
_entity_poly.type
_entity_poly.pdbx_seq_one_letter_code
_entity_poly.pdbx_strand_id
1 'polypeptide(L)'
;MSDTNIDVVRGDSVPMGFTFTNDDGSAHVLTGASVLLTVSTEAAPKDTNNQVAQITLVITDAAGGVATADFSALDTGQYYYDVQITNSLSQVLTPLFGEITVRQDITK
;
A
#
# COMPACT_ATOMS: atom_id res chain seq x y z
N MET A 1 -13.54 -7.49 1.42
CA MET A 1 -12.10 -7.22 1.25
C MET A 1 -11.79 -7.35 -0.23
N SER A 2 -11.12 -6.36 -0.82
CA SER A 2 -10.85 -6.32 -2.27
C SER A 2 -9.39 -6.69 -2.53
N ASP A 3 -9.16 -7.79 -3.25
CA ASP A 3 -7.86 -8.07 -3.87
C ASP A 3 -7.59 -7.01 -4.93
N THR A 4 -6.51 -6.24 -4.77
CA THR A 4 -6.10 -5.24 -5.77
C THR A 4 -4.67 -5.47 -6.18
N ASN A 5 -4.48 -5.80 -7.46
CA ASN A 5 -3.17 -5.98 -8.04
C ASN A 5 -2.59 -4.63 -8.47
N ILE A 6 -1.31 -4.45 -8.16
CA ILE A 6 -0.54 -3.25 -8.44
C ILE A 6 0.53 -3.59 -9.48
N ASP A 7 0.52 -2.92 -10.62
CA ASP A 7 1.62 -2.93 -11.58
C ASP A 7 2.40 -1.60 -11.47
N VAL A 8 3.69 -1.67 -11.15
CA VAL A 8 4.58 -0.50 -11.08
C VAL A 8 5.81 -0.72 -11.96
N VAL A 9 6.34 0.37 -12.51
CA VAL A 9 7.57 0.35 -13.31
C VAL A 9 8.70 1.00 -12.49
N ARG A 10 9.84 0.30 -12.38
CA ARG A 10 10.99 0.78 -11.63
C ARG A 10 11.55 2.05 -12.29
N GLY A 11 11.65 3.13 -11.52
CA GLY A 11 12.20 4.40 -12.00
C GLY A 11 11.15 5.46 -12.34
N ASP A 12 9.86 5.12 -12.20
CA ASP A 12 8.77 6.10 -12.20
C ASP A 12 8.90 7.02 -10.98
N SER A 13 8.70 8.32 -11.21
CA SER A 13 8.74 9.35 -10.17
C SER A 13 7.37 9.73 -9.62
N VAL A 14 6.31 9.10 -10.13
CA VAL A 14 4.92 9.40 -9.74
C VAL A 14 4.48 8.38 -8.68
N PRO A 15 4.19 8.83 -7.45
CA PRO A 15 3.66 7.95 -6.41
C PRO A 15 2.31 7.36 -6.80
N MET A 16 2.05 6.13 -6.37
CA MET A 16 0.76 5.48 -6.58
C MET A 16 -0.27 5.99 -5.59
N GLY A 17 -1.42 6.43 -6.09
CA GLY A 17 -2.54 6.86 -5.27
C GLY A 17 -3.42 5.69 -4.79
N PHE A 18 -3.80 5.75 -3.52
CA PHE A 18 -4.75 4.88 -2.86
C PHE A 18 -5.95 5.71 -2.42
N THR A 19 -7.16 5.18 -2.63
CA THR A 19 -8.39 5.75 -2.11
C THR A 19 -9.08 4.72 -1.24
N PHE A 20 -9.30 5.05 0.03
CA PHE A 20 -9.95 4.20 0.99
C PHE A 20 -11.41 4.63 1.13
N THR A 21 -12.33 3.69 0.91
CA THR A 21 -13.77 3.90 1.02
C THR A 21 -14.39 2.92 2.00
N ASN A 22 -15.46 3.32 2.68
CA ASN A 22 -16.30 2.43 3.46
C ASN A 22 -17.20 1.59 2.52
N ASP A 23 -17.89 0.59 3.09
CA ASP A 23 -18.78 -0.30 2.33
C ASP A 23 -19.94 0.43 1.61
N ASP A 24 -20.32 1.61 2.10
CA ASP A 24 -21.33 2.47 1.48
C ASP A 24 -20.79 3.37 0.35
N GLY A 25 -19.50 3.25 0.03
CA GLY A 25 -18.81 4.06 -0.97
C GLY A 25 -18.39 5.45 -0.50
N SER A 26 -18.69 5.83 0.75
CA SER A 26 -18.19 7.08 1.33
C SER A 26 -16.68 7.01 1.60
N ALA A 27 -16.01 8.16 1.62
CA ALA A 27 -14.59 8.24 1.94
C ALA A 27 -14.31 7.76 3.36
N HIS A 28 -13.29 6.91 3.51
CA HIS A 28 -12.77 6.52 4.82
C HIS A 28 -11.83 7.61 5.33
N VAL A 29 -12.29 8.39 6.31
CA VAL A 29 -11.53 9.53 6.83
C VAL A 29 -10.26 9.08 7.55
N LEU A 30 -9.11 9.60 7.12
CA LEU A 30 -7.78 9.27 7.65
C LEU A 30 -7.22 10.32 8.62
N THR A 31 -8.03 11.27 9.09
CA THR A 31 -7.58 12.33 9.99
C THR A 31 -7.02 11.76 11.30
N GLY A 32 -5.73 12.01 11.54
CA GLY A 32 -5.02 11.48 12.72
C GLY A 32 -4.70 9.98 12.64
N ALA A 33 -4.91 9.34 11.49
CA ALA A 33 -4.50 7.98 11.23
C ALA A 33 -3.08 7.91 10.66
N SER A 34 -2.45 6.74 10.76
CA SER A 34 -1.28 6.36 9.97
C SER A 34 -1.65 5.21 9.05
N VAL A 35 -1.03 5.18 7.86
CA VAL A 35 -1.26 4.14 6.87
C VAL A 35 0.08 3.52 6.51
N LEU A 36 0.20 2.20 6.69
CA LEU A 36 1.41 1.44 6.48
C LEU A 36 1.14 0.32 5.48
N LEU A 37 1.98 0.22 4.46
CA LEU A 37 1.98 -0.88 3.51
C LEU A 37 3.16 -1.79 3.80
N THR A 38 2.91 -3.08 4.04
CA THR A 38 3.97 -4.08 4.26
C THR A 38 4.11 -4.93 3.01
N VAL A 39 5.34 -5.15 2.55
CA VAL A 39 5.63 -5.94 1.34
C VAL A 39 6.41 -7.19 1.73
N SER A 40 6.01 -8.34 1.18
CA SER A 40 6.59 -9.66 1.41
C SER A 40 6.80 -10.40 0.09
N THR A 41 7.78 -11.31 0.04
CA THR A 41 7.95 -12.27 -1.07
C THR A 41 7.04 -13.49 -0.95
N GLU A 42 6.39 -13.67 0.20
CA GLU A 42 5.45 -14.76 0.49
C GLU A 42 4.01 -14.24 0.54
N ALA A 43 3.09 -14.97 -0.09
CA ALA A 43 1.66 -14.73 0.02
C ALA A 43 1.17 -15.10 1.43
N ALA A 44 0.51 -14.17 2.12
CA ALA A 44 0.00 -14.35 3.49
C ALA A 44 1.09 -14.86 4.48
N PRO A 45 2.15 -14.07 4.70
CA PRO A 45 3.29 -14.50 5.50
C PRO A 45 2.89 -14.80 6.95
N LYS A 46 3.40 -15.91 7.51
CA LYS A 46 3.13 -16.31 8.90
C LYS A 46 3.96 -15.53 9.92
N ASP A 47 5.06 -14.96 9.48
CA ASP A 47 6.00 -14.17 10.25
C ASP A 47 6.66 -13.11 9.35
N THR A 48 7.58 -12.31 9.90
CA THR A 48 8.22 -11.21 9.17
C THR A 48 9.50 -11.61 8.43
N ASN A 49 9.85 -12.91 8.35
CA ASN A 49 11.13 -13.34 7.77
C ASN A 49 11.23 -13.04 6.27
N ASN A 50 10.09 -13.05 5.57
CA ASN A 50 9.99 -12.78 4.13
C ASN A 50 9.56 -11.34 3.82
N GLN A 51 9.49 -10.47 4.84
CA GLN A 51 9.21 -9.04 4.66
C GLN A 51 10.40 -8.36 3.98
N VAL A 52 10.13 -7.66 2.88
CA VAL A 52 11.17 -6.96 2.10
C VAL A 52 11.08 -5.44 2.22
N ALA A 53 9.91 -4.90 2.53
CA ALA A 53 9.74 -3.46 2.72
C ALA A 53 8.57 -3.13 3.65
N GLN A 54 8.65 -1.94 4.24
CA GLN A 54 7.55 -1.24 4.89
C GLN A 54 7.52 0.19 4.37
N ILE A 55 6.36 0.59 3.84
CA ILE A 55 6.16 1.87 3.19
C ILE A 55 5.07 2.62 3.96
N THR A 56 5.45 3.69 4.65
CA THR A 56 4.47 4.60 5.25
C THR A 56 3.86 5.43 4.14
N LEU A 57 2.56 5.29 3.92
CA LEU A 57 1.84 6.06 2.92
C LEU A 57 1.73 7.53 3.38
N VAL A 58 1.91 8.45 2.44
CA VAL A 58 1.73 9.88 2.67
C VAL A 58 0.25 10.21 2.45
N ILE A 59 -0.45 10.64 3.51
CA ILE A 59 -1.84 11.08 3.39
C ILE A 59 -1.87 12.42 2.67
N THR A 60 -2.53 12.47 1.51
CA THR A 60 -2.63 13.67 0.65
C THR A 60 -3.99 14.35 0.75
N ASP A 61 -5.04 13.59 1.05
CA ASP A 61 -6.37 14.11 1.44
C ASP A 61 -6.98 13.23 2.52
N ALA A 62 -6.88 13.69 3.77
CA ALA A 62 -7.38 12.93 4.92
C ALA A 62 -8.91 12.82 4.95
N ALA A 63 -9.64 13.83 4.46
CA ALA A 63 -11.10 13.82 4.47
C ALA A 63 -11.66 12.98 3.31
N GLY A 64 -10.99 13.01 2.16
CA GLY A 64 -11.29 12.17 0.99
C GLY A 64 -10.73 10.75 1.06
N GLY A 65 -9.99 10.39 2.12
CA GLY A 65 -9.42 9.05 2.27
C GLY A 65 -8.35 8.73 1.24
N VAL A 66 -7.53 9.72 0.85
CA VAL A 66 -6.50 9.56 -0.17
C VAL A 66 -5.11 9.58 0.45
N ALA A 67 -4.29 8.60 0.06
CA ALA A 67 -2.89 8.53 0.41
C ALA A 67 -2.05 8.03 -0.77
N THR A 68 -0.74 8.26 -0.75
CA THR A 68 0.17 7.84 -1.81
C THR A 68 1.33 7.00 -1.28
N ALA A 69 1.73 5.98 -2.04
CA ALA A 69 2.92 5.17 -1.76
C ALA A 69 3.99 5.40 -2.83
N ASP A 70 5.26 5.41 -2.40
CA ASP A 70 6.41 5.40 -3.28
C ASP A 70 7.03 3.99 -3.29
N PHE A 71 7.04 3.36 -4.47
CA PHE A 71 7.61 2.03 -4.69
C PHE A 71 9.00 2.06 -5.31
N SER A 72 9.61 3.24 -5.45
CA SER A 72 10.91 3.42 -6.13
C SER A 72 12.06 2.64 -5.49
N ALA A 73 11.94 2.28 -4.22
CA ALA A 73 12.92 1.49 -3.48
C ALA A 73 12.79 -0.03 -3.68
N LEU A 74 11.72 -0.52 -4.32
CA LEU A 74 11.56 -1.94 -4.60
C LEU A 74 12.38 -2.37 -5.83
N ASP A 75 13.01 -3.53 -5.72
CA ASP A 75 13.61 -4.20 -6.86
C ASP A 75 12.54 -4.80 -7.79
N THR A 76 12.94 -5.13 -9.02
CA THR A 76 12.03 -5.78 -9.98
C THR A 76 11.68 -7.17 -9.52
N GLY A 77 10.40 -7.53 -9.54
CA GLY A 77 9.92 -8.81 -9.04
C GLY A 77 8.42 -8.83 -8.82
N GLN A 78 7.94 -9.98 -8.32
CA GLN A 78 6.58 -10.14 -7.83
C GLN A 78 6.61 -10.20 -6.30
N TYR A 79 5.68 -9.50 -5.68
CA TYR A 79 5.55 -9.39 -4.23
C TYR A 79 4.08 -9.45 -3.82
N TYR A 80 3.86 -9.64 -2.54
CA TYR A 80 2.56 -9.58 -1.89
C TYR A 80 2.57 -8.44 -0.89
N TYR A 81 1.42 -7.80 -0.70
CA TYR A 81 1.31 -6.71 0.25
C TYR A 81 0.02 -6.75 1.05
N ASP A 82 0.08 -6.11 2.21
CA ASP A 82 -1.09 -5.64 2.94
C ASP A 82 -0.97 -4.13 3.21
N VAL A 83 -2.11 -3.47 3.42
CA VAL A 83 -2.17 -2.09 3.89
C VAL A 83 -2.93 -2.08 5.19
N GLN A 84 -2.31 -1.47 6.21
CA GLN A 84 -2.86 -1.32 7.54
C GLN A 84 -3.09 0.15 7.83
N ILE A 85 -4.30 0.49 8.27
CA ILE A 85 -4.67 1.80 8.78
C ILE A 85 -4.71 1.70 10.29
N THR A 86 -3.91 2.51 10.98
CA THR A 86 -3.98 2.68 12.43
C THR A 86 -4.65 4.02 12.72
N ASN A 87 -5.82 4.00 13.35
CA ASN A 87 -6.54 5.22 13.67
C ASN A 87 -5.97 5.92 14.92
N SER A 88 -6.52 7.09 15.26
CA SER A 88 -6.10 7.88 16.42
C SER A 88 -6.35 7.21 17.79
N LEU A 89 -7.15 6.13 17.80
CA LEU A 89 -7.41 5.29 18.97
C LEU A 89 -6.50 4.05 19.00
N SER A 90 -5.49 3.98 18.15
CA SER A 90 -4.58 2.84 17.97
C SER A 90 -5.27 1.54 17.56
N GLN A 91 -6.45 1.64 16.93
CA GLN A 91 -7.12 0.49 16.34
C GLN A 91 -6.58 0.28 14.93
N VAL A 92 -6.28 -0.97 14.59
CA VAL A 92 -5.72 -1.35 13.30
C VAL A 92 -6.81 -2.02 12.44
N LEU A 93 -6.91 -1.57 11.19
CA LEU A 93 -7.75 -2.14 10.16
C LEU A 93 -6.89 -2.48 8.93
N THR A 94 -7.09 -3.65 8.34
CA THR A 94 -6.40 -4.06 7.10
C THR A 94 -7.41 -4.07 5.94
N PRO A 95 -7.68 -2.93 5.27
CA PRO A 95 -8.69 -2.87 4.23
C PRO A 95 -8.25 -3.48 2.89
N LEU A 96 -6.94 -3.56 2.65
CA LEU A 96 -6.38 -3.89 1.34
C LEU A 96 -5.23 -4.89 1.48
N PHE A 97 -5.21 -5.85 0.58
CA PHE A 97 -4.08 -6.73 0.31
C PHE A 97 -4.10 -7.12 -1.16
N GLY A 98 -3.01 -7.68 -1.64
CA GLY A 98 -2.92 -8.17 -3.01
C GLY A 98 -1.48 -8.41 -3.44
N GLU A 99 -1.29 -8.35 -4.76
CA GLU A 99 0.01 -8.55 -5.40
C GLU A 99 0.59 -7.24 -5.95
N ILE A 100 1.90 -7.09 -5.90
CA ILE A 100 2.66 -6.03 -6.56
C ILE A 100 3.59 -6.67 -7.59
N THR A 101 3.48 -6.24 -8.83
CA THR A 101 4.45 -6.56 -9.89
C THR A 101 5.29 -5.33 -10.19
N VAL A 102 6.58 -5.40 -9.86
CA VAL A 102 7.57 -4.36 -10.19
C VAL A 102 8.30 -4.76 -11.47
N ARG A 103 8.06 -4.02 -12.55
CA ARG A 103 8.68 -4.27 -13.86
C ARG A 103 9.91 -3.40 -14.06
N GLN A 104 10.90 -3.91 -14.78
CA GLN A 104 12.03 -3.10 -15.19
C GLN A 104 11.59 -2.07 -16.23
N ASP A 105 11.96 -0.81 -16.05
CA ASP A 105 11.93 0.17 -17.13
C ASP A 105 12.97 -0.22 -18.20
N ILE A 106 12.51 -0.44 -19.43
CA ILE A 106 13.37 -0.81 -20.57
C ILE A 106 14.03 0.44 -21.19
N THR A 107 13.50 1.64 -20.92
CA THR A 107 13.99 2.91 -21.47
C THR A 107 15.12 3.55 -20.66
N LYS A 108 15.55 2.91 -19.57
CA LYS A 108 16.74 3.25 -18.79
C LYS A 108 17.77 2.14 -18.77
#